data_AF-A0A5E4PZ90-F1
#
_entry.id   AF-A0A5E4PZ90-F1
#
_cell.length_a   1.000
_cell.length_b   1.000
_cell.length_c   1.000
_cell.angle_alpha   90.00
_cell.angle_beta   90.00
_cell.angle_gamma   90.00
#
_symmetry.space_group_name_H-M   'P 1'
#
loop_
_entity.id
_entity.type
_entity.pdbx_description
1 polymer ?
#
loop_
_entity_poly.entity_id
_entity_poly.type
_entity_poly.pdbx_seq_one_letter_code
_entity_poly.pdbx_strand_id
1 'polypeptide(L)'
;MKRQMTGMMLAHRAVTQIKWPRDTTGNVEVVCKDGSTYTASNVIVTLSLGVLKERHTSLFSPELPRQKLEPIEKLVMGLLDKIILRFPERWWTADKSPVFWWDSDDLEKLDDRWLHVISGASAPKGSGDTLTLWTSGDSAKLNKNV
;
A
#
# COMPACT_ATOMS: atom_id res chain seq x y z
N MET A 1 16.18 25.30 -11.48
CA MET A 1 15.82 25.18 -12.91
C MET A 1 14.54 24.37 -13.01
N LYS A 2 13.40 24.98 -13.38
CA LYS A 2 12.09 24.33 -13.44
C LYS A 2 11.95 23.55 -14.76
N ARG A 3 11.55 22.28 -14.71
CA ARG A 3 11.44 21.41 -15.89
C ARG A 3 9.97 21.08 -16.19
N GLN A 4 9.60 21.13 -17.46
CA GLN A 4 8.30 20.68 -17.96
C GLN A 4 8.39 19.19 -18.32
N MET A 5 7.43 18.37 -17.88
CA MET A 5 7.44 16.92 -18.12
C MET A 5 6.55 16.57 -19.31
N THR A 6 7.06 15.78 -20.26
CA THR A 6 6.25 15.20 -21.35
C THR A 6 6.64 13.73 -21.54
N GLY A 7 5.68 12.81 -21.34
CA GLY A 7 5.81 11.38 -21.66
C GLY A 7 6.85 10.57 -20.88
N MET A 8 7.43 11.11 -19.80
CA MET A 8 8.58 10.50 -19.11
C MET A 8 8.20 9.96 -17.73
N MET A 9 8.57 8.72 -17.45
CA MET A 9 8.49 8.12 -16.11
C MET A 9 9.79 8.40 -15.35
N LEU A 10 9.69 9.09 -14.21
CA LEU A 10 10.85 9.45 -13.38
C LEU A 10 10.87 8.63 -12.09
N ALA A 11 11.72 7.60 -12.05
CA ALA A 11 11.97 6.82 -10.84
C ALA A 11 12.89 7.59 -9.86
N HIS A 12 12.88 7.16 -8.58
CA HIS A 12 13.72 7.73 -7.52
C HIS A 12 13.49 9.23 -7.24
N ARG A 13 12.33 9.78 -7.62
CA ARG A 13 11.92 11.17 -7.35
C ARG A 13 10.78 11.21 -6.33
N ALA A 14 11.08 10.94 -5.06
CA ALA A 14 10.07 10.99 -4.00
C ALA A 14 9.55 12.41 -3.81
N VAL A 15 8.24 12.63 -4.01
CA VAL A 15 7.59 13.94 -3.80
C VAL A 15 7.55 14.28 -2.31
N THR A 16 8.02 15.47 -1.97
CA THR A 16 8.02 16.00 -0.60
C THR A 16 6.93 17.06 -0.41
N GLN A 17 6.65 17.86 -1.43
CA GLN A 17 5.66 18.93 -1.36
C GLN A 17 5.00 19.19 -2.72
N ILE A 18 3.72 19.54 -2.69
CA ILE A 18 2.89 19.95 -3.82
C ILE A 18 2.36 21.34 -3.49
N LYS A 19 2.92 22.35 -4.15
CA LYS A 19 2.45 23.73 -4.03
C LYS A 19 1.48 24.01 -5.17
N TRP A 20 0.26 24.39 -4.83
CA TRP A 20 -0.79 24.62 -5.81
C TRP A 20 -1.45 26.00 -5.59
N PRO A 21 -1.86 26.67 -6.66
CA PRO A 21 -2.46 28.00 -6.55
C PRO A 21 -3.88 27.92 -5.97
N ARG A 22 -4.30 28.96 -5.24
CA ARG A 22 -5.69 29.10 -4.78
C ARG A 22 -6.63 29.55 -5.92
N ASP A 23 -6.07 30.20 -6.93
CA ASP A 23 -6.74 30.62 -8.16
C ASP A 23 -6.40 29.69 -9.34
N THR A 24 -7.18 29.74 -10.41
CA THR A 24 -7.01 28.88 -11.60
C THR A 24 -5.91 29.36 -12.54
N THR A 25 -5.22 30.45 -12.21
CA THR A 25 -4.27 31.15 -13.09
C THR A 25 -2.81 30.73 -12.86
N GLY A 26 -2.52 30.04 -11.74
CA GLY A 26 -1.17 29.57 -11.41
C GLY A 26 -0.83 28.17 -11.90
N ASN A 27 0.46 27.87 -11.97
CA ASN A 27 0.96 26.49 -12.15
C ASN A 27 1.14 25.80 -10.79
N VAL A 28 0.96 24.49 -10.77
CA VAL A 28 1.34 23.62 -9.65
C VAL A 28 2.85 23.37 -9.69
N GLU A 29 3.49 23.43 -8.54
CA GLU A 29 4.91 23.13 -8.33
C GLU A 29 5.06 21.87 -7.47
N VAL A 30 5.72 20.84 -8.01
CA VAL A 30 5.99 19.57 -7.33
C VAL A 30 7.46 19.55 -6.94
N VAL A 31 7.73 19.50 -5.64
CA VAL A 31 9.06 19.46 -5.04
C VAL A 31 9.38 18.02 -4.66
N CYS A 32 10.56 17.55 -5.04
CA CYS A 32 11.06 16.22 -4.73
C CYS A 32 12.19 16.26 -3.69
N LYS A 33 12.41 15.13 -3.02
CA LYS A 33 13.41 14.97 -1.94
C LYS A 33 14.85 15.28 -2.38
N ASP A 34 15.15 15.07 -3.65
CA ASP A 34 16.45 15.33 -4.26
C ASP A 34 16.66 16.81 -4.64
N GLY A 35 15.72 17.69 -4.29
CA GLY A 35 15.74 19.11 -4.64
C GLY A 35 15.23 19.41 -6.05
N SER A 36 14.87 18.41 -6.85
CA SER A 36 14.26 18.64 -8.16
C SER A 36 12.86 19.23 -8.02
N THR A 37 12.48 20.06 -8.99
CA THR A 37 11.20 20.77 -8.99
C THR A 37 10.59 20.77 -10.38
N TYR A 38 9.32 20.37 -10.46
CA TYR A 38 8.57 20.25 -11.70
C TYR A 38 7.36 21.17 -11.66
N THR A 39 7.03 21.80 -12.79
CA THR A 39 5.85 22.65 -12.91
C THR A 39 4.88 22.12 -13.94
N ALA A 40 3.60 22.17 -13.62
CA ALA A 40 2.52 21.76 -14.51
C ALA A 40 1.27 22.60 -14.27
N SER A 41 0.40 22.70 -15.28
CA SER A 41 -0.90 23.36 -15.12
C SER A 41 -1.85 22.55 -14.23
N ASN A 42 -1.69 21.22 -14.20
CA ASN A 42 -2.49 20.31 -13.39
C ASN A 42 -1.63 19.17 -12.85
N VAL A 43 -2.02 18.60 -11.70
CA VAL A 43 -1.39 17.41 -11.10
C VAL A 43 -2.47 16.39 -10.72
N ILE A 44 -2.23 15.14 -11.08
CA ILE A 44 -3.03 13.99 -10.60
C ILE A 44 -2.26 13.33 -9.47
N VAL A 45 -2.91 13.16 -8.32
CA VAL A 45 -2.31 12.53 -7.14
C VAL A 45 -2.82 11.10 -7.02
N THR A 46 -1.93 10.13 -7.19
CA THR A 46 -2.23 8.69 -7.06
C THR A 46 -1.53 8.07 -5.85
N LEU A 47 -1.34 8.86 -4.79
CA LEU A 47 -0.76 8.38 -3.54
C LEU A 47 -1.77 7.44 -2.85
N SER A 48 -1.25 6.41 -2.19
CA SER A 48 -2.11 5.54 -1.37
C SER A 48 -2.74 6.34 -0.24
N LEU A 49 -3.93 5.92 0.21
CA LEU A 49 -4.62 6.55 1.34
C LEU A 49 -3.74 6.58 2.61
N GLY A 50 -2.89 5.58 2.82
CA GLY A 50 -1.96 5.54 3.96
C GLY A 50 -0.94 6.67 3.93
N VAL A 51 -0.35 6.94 2.76
CA VAL A 51 0.57 8.07 2.57
C VAL A 51 -0.16 9.40 2.74
N LEU A 52 -1.40 9.50 2.24
CA LEU A 52 -2.22 10.70 2.43
C LEU A 52 -2.53 10.93 3.91
N LYS A 53 -2.97 9.91 4.65
CA LYS A 53 -3.20 9.99 6.11
C LYS A 53 -1.98 10.45 6.88
N GLU A 54 -0.80 9.93 6.54
CA GLU A 54 0.44 10.27 7.22
C GLU A 54 0.94 11.69 6.87
N ARG A 55 0.77 12.12 5.61
CA ARG A 55 1.51 13.27 5.07
C ARG A 55 0.66 14.42 4.55
N HIS A 56 -0.68 14.33 4.52
CA HIS A 56 -1.52 15.37 3.88
C HIS A 56 -1.30 16.79 4.45
N THR A 57 -0.92 16.91 5.73
CA THR A 57 -0.67 18.20 6.40
C THR A 57 0.60 18.90 5.91
N SER A 58 1.64 18.14 5.54
CA SER A 58 2.92 18.69 5.06
C SER A 58 3.07 18.63 3.55
N LEU A 59 2.33 17.74 2.90
CA LEU A 59 2.45 17.47 1.47
C LEU A 59 1.82 18.57 0.60
N PHE A 60 0.73 19.20 1.02
CA PHE A 60 0.01 20.19 0.21
C PHE A 60 0.21 21.61 0.75
N SER A 61 0.52 22.55 -0.13
CA SER A 61 0.62 23.97 0.20
C SER A 61 -0.13 24.82 -0.84
N PRO A 62 -1.23 25.50 -0.47
CA PRO A 62 -1.89 25.47 0.83
C PRO A 62 -2.48 24.08 1.14
N GLU A 63 -2.95 23.89 2.37
CA GLU A 63 -3.64 22.66 2.77
C GLU A 63 -4.86 22.37 1.90
N LEU A 64 -5.23 21.08 1.82
CA LEU A 64 -6.44 20.67 1.11
C LEU A 64 -7.70 21.19 1.82
N PRO A 65 -8.75 21.58 1.08
CA PRO A 65 -10.03 21.95 1.68
C PRO A 65 -10.63 20.81 2.51
N ARG A 66 -11.43 21.16 3.54
CA ARG A 66 -12.03 20.19 4.49
C ARG A 66 -12.76 19.04 3.80
N GLN A 67 -13.48 19.33 2.71
CA GLN A 67 -14.21 18.34 1.91
C GLN A 67 -13.32 17.21 1.36
N LYS A 68 -12.02 17.47 1.12
CA LYS A 68 -11.04 16.46 0.69
C LYS A 68 -10.35 15.79 1.87
N LEU A 69 -10.17 16.51 2.98
CA LEU A 69 -9.52 15.98 4.19
C LEU A 69 -10.42 15.00 4.96
N GLU A 70 -11.71 15.26 5.04
CA GLU A 70 -12.63 14.44 5.84
C GLU A 70 -12.66 12.97 5.38
N PRO A 71 -12.73 12.63 4.08
CA PRO A 71 -12.57 11.25 3.62
C PRO A 71 -11.19 10.68 3.92
N ILE A 72 -10.11 11.47 3.78
CA ILE A 72 -8.74 11.02 4.07
C ILE A 72 -8.64 10.58 5.54
N GLU A 73 -9.21 11.31 6.48
CA GLU A 73 -9.18 10.99 7.91
C GLU A 73 -10.05 9.77 8.25
N LYS A 74 -11.28 9.74 7.74
CA LYS A 74 -12.32 8.77 8.15
C LYS A 74 -12.19 7.40 7.49
N LEU A 75 -11.72 7.31 6.25
CA LEU A 75 -11.67 6.03 5.54
C LEU A 75 -10.67 5.08 6.21
N VAL A 76 -11.11 3.86 6.52
CA VAL A 76 -10.26 2.84 7.14
C VAL A 76 -9.44 2.13 6.06
N MET A 77 -8.15 1.87 6.34
CA MET A 77 -7.34 0.97 5.52
C MET A 77 -7.20 -0.38 6.22
N GLY A 78 -7.64 -1.44 5.55
CA GLY A 78 -7.31 -2.80 5.96
C GLY A 78 -5.83 -3.08 5.77
N LEU A 79 -5.29 -3.97 6.61
CA LEU A 79 -3.97 -4.55 6.43
C LEU A 79 -4.14 -6.00 5.99
N LEU A 80 -3.46 -6.34 4.89
CA LEU A 80 -3.41 -7.67 4.30
C LEU A 80 -1.96 -7.95 3.93
N ASP A 81 -1.47 -9.12 4.32
CA ASP A 81 -0.12 -9.58 4.01
C ASP A 81 -0.15 -11.01 3.47
N LYS A 82 0.95 -11.43 2.86
CA LYS A 82 1.07 -12.72 2.18
C LYS A 82 2.39 -13.39 2.50
N ILE A 83 2.33 -14.68 2.80
CA ILE A 83 3.51 -15.54 2.85
C ILE A 83 3.50 -16.38 1.57
N ILE A 84 4.59 -16.34 0.81
CA ILE A 84 4.71 -17.04 -0.46
C ILE A 84 5.70 -18.19 -0.29
N LEU A 85 5.20 -19.42 -0.43
CA LEU A 85 5.98 -20.65 -0.27
C LEU A 85 6.12 -21.33 -1.62
N ARG A 86 7.36 -21.60 -2.04
CA ARG A 86 7.66 -22.35 -3.26
C ARG A 86 8.05 -23.77 -2.89
N PHE A 87 7.49 -24.75 -3.59
CA PHE A 87 7.74 -26.16 -3.35
C PHE A 87 8.37 -26.81 -4.60
N PRO A 88 9.17 -27.88 -4.45
CA PRO A 88 9.68 -28.64 -5.59
C PRO A 88 8.59 -29.31 -6.43
N GLU A 89 7.51 -29.75 -5.77
CA GLU A 89 6.35 -30.40 -6.39
C GLU A 89 5.05 -29.89 -5.77
N ARG A 90 4.01 -29.73 -6.59
CA ARG A 90 2.68 -29.32 -6.15
C ARG A 90 1.95 -30.51 -5.53
N TRP A 91 1.65 -30.42 -4.23
CA TRP A 91 0.84 -31.39 -3.51
C TRP A 91 -0.62 -30.93 -3.26
N TRP A 92 -0.96 -29.70 -3.63
CA TRP A 92 -2.32 -29.12 -3.48
C TRP A 92 -3.05 -28.97 -4.82
N THR A 93 -4.38 -28.99 -4.78
CA THR A 93 -5.25 -28.70 -5.93
C THR A 93 -5.34 -27.20 -6.22
N ALA A 94 -5.09 -26.79 -7.46
CA ALA A 94 -5.01 -25.38 -7.87
C ALA A 94 -6.36 -24.64 -7.91
N ASP A 95 -7.46 -25.37 -8.02
CA ASP A 95 -8.84 -24.87 -8.08
C ASP A 95 -9.46 -24.60 -6.70
N LYS A 96 -8.77 -24.96 -5.62
CA LYS A 96 -9.26 -24.80 -4.25
C LYS A 96 -8.48 -23.71 -3.51
N SER A 97 -9.22 -22.90 -2.78
CA SER A 97 -8.68 -21.90 -1.86
C SER A 97 -9.17 -22.24 -0.44
N PRO A 98 -8.45 -23.08 0.31
CA PRO A 98 -8.89 -23.44 1.65
C PRO A 98 -8.89 -22.20 2.55
N VAL A 99 -9.93 -22.12 3.39
CA VAL A 99 -10.02 -21.17 4.50
C VAL A 99 -9.72 -21.95 5.76
N PHE A 100 -8.85 -21.40 6.61
CA PHE A 100 -8.51 -22.02 7.89
C PHE A 100 -9.38 -21.41 8.99
N TRP A 101 -10.00 -22.29 9.77
CA TRP A 101 -10.74 -21.95 10.97
C TRP A 101 -10.04 -22.64 12.12
N TRP A 102 -9.59 -21.86 13.09
CA TRP A 102 -8.93 -22.36 14.28
C TRP A 102 -9.90 -22.28 15.44
N ASP A 103 -10.05 -23.35 16.21
CA ASP A 103 -10.68 -23.29 17.53
C ASP A 103 -9.64 -23.01 18.63
N SER A 104 -10.10 -22.69 19.84
CA SER A 104 -9.20 -22.36 20.95
C SER A 104 -8.26 -23.50 21.32
N ASP A 105 -8.71 -24.76 21.22
CA ASP A 105 -7.93 -25.93 21.61
C ASP A 105 -6.83 -26.23 20.58
N ASP A 106 -7.07 -25.96 19.29
CA ASP A 106 -6.07 -26.05 18.22
C ASP A 106 -4.98 -24.98 18.40
N LEU A 107 -5.36 -23.76 18.76
CA LEU A 107 -4.43 -22.66 18.98
C LEU A 107 -3.54 -22.89 20.22
N GLU A 108 -4.03 -23.57 21.26
CA GLU A 108 -3.22 -23.92 22.44
C GLU A 108 -2.15 -24.97 22.16
N LYS A 109 -2.36 -25.82 21.14
CA LYS A 109 -1.42 -26.89 20.76
C LYS A 109 -0.34 -26.42 19.79
N LEU A 110 -0.52 -25.25 19.18
CA LEU A 110 0.44 -24.68 18.23
C LEU A 110 1.40 -23.75 18.97
N ASP A 111 2.67 -24.14 19.01
CA ASP A 111 3.74 -23.28 19.56
C ASP A 111 4.01 -22.07 18.62
N ASP A 112 3.70 -22.25 17.33
CA ASP A 112 3.93 -21.29 16.26
C ASP A 112 2.81 -20.26 16.11
N ARG A 113 2.93 -19.15 16.86
CA ARG A 113 1.97 -18.03 16.87
C ARG A 113 1.66 -17.40 15.51
N TRP A 114 2.51 -17.58 14.50
CA TRP A 114 2.27 -17.05 13.16
C TRP A 114 1.20 -17.86 12.39
N LEU A 115 0.96 -19.13 12.75
CA LEU A 115 -0.08 -19.95 12.13
C LEU A 115 -1.48 -19.48 12.51
N HIS A 116 -1.63 -18.93 13.72
CA HIS A 116 -2.89 -18.42 14.26
C HIS A 116 -3.51 -17.32 13.40
N VAL A 117 -2.69 -16.72 12.53
CA VAL A 117 -3.04 -15.52 11.80
C VAL A 117 -3.23 -15.77 10.31
N ILE A 118 -3.05 -17.02 9.87
CA ILE A 118 -3.31 -17.43 8.50
C ILE A 118 -4.80 -17.73 8.35
N SER A 119 -5.46 -16.98 7.49
CA SER A 119 -6.90 -17.11 7.23
C SER A 119 -7.21 -18.02 6.06
N GLY A 120 -6.25 -18.25 5.16
CA GLY A 120 -6.45 -19.15 4.04
C GLY A 120 -5.22 -19.29 3.15
N ALA A 121 -5.33 -20.17 2.17
CA ALA A 121 -4.31 -20.37 1.15
C ALA A 121 -4.89 -20.32 -0.26
N SER A 122 -4.05 -19.99 -1.23
CA SER A 122 -4.41 -20.05 -2.64
C SER A 122 -3.18 -20.29 -3.51
N ALA A 123 -3.37 -20.96 -4.65
CA ALA A 123 -2.36 -20.96 -5.71
C ALA A 123 -2.38 -19.61 -6.47
N PRO A 124 -1.26 -18.87 -6.57
CA PRO A 124 -1.22 -17.65 -7.35
C PRO A 124 -1.34 -17.97 -8.85
N LYS A 125 -2.00 -17.11 -9.60
CA LYS A 125 -2.04 -17.23 -11.06
C LYS A 125 -0.63 -17.06 -11.63
N GLY A 126 -0.27 -17.93 -12.57
CA GLY A 126 1.03 -17.89 -13.26
C GLY A 126 2.15 -18.68 -12.61
N SER A 127 1.91 -19.36 -11.48
CA SER A 127 2.86 -20.35 -10.91
C SER A 127 2.16 -21.68 -10.60
N GLY A 128 2.84 -22.77 -10.96
CA GLY A 128 2.39 -24.14 -10.69
C GLY A 128 2.87 -24.70 -9.36
N ASP A 129 3.91 -24.11 -8.78
CA ASP A 129 4.71 -24.68 -7.68
C ASP A 129 4.72 -23.80 -6.42
N THR A 130 3.86 -22.77 -6.37
CA THR A 130 3.81 -21.81 -5.27
C THR A 130 2.45 -21.83 -4.57
N LEU A 131 2.48 -21.68 -3.24
CA LEU A 131 1.31 -21.50 -2.38
C LEU A 131 1.40 -20.13 -1.70
N THR A 132 0.31 -19.37 -1.73
CA THR A 132 0.19 -18.10 -1.02
C THR A 132 -0.68 -18.29 0.20
N LEU A 133 -0.14 -18.03 1.38
CA LEU A 133 -0.89 -17.95 2.63
C LEU A 133 -1.28 -16.50 2.89
N TRP A 134 -2.52 -16.27 3.30
CA TRP A 134 -3.06 -14.92 3.52
C TRP A 134 -3.21 -14.64 5.01
N THR A 135 -2.81 -13.45 5.43
CA THR A 135 -3.04 -12.95 6.79
C THR A 135 -3.60 -11.53 6.73
N SER A 136 -4.45 -11.18 7.69
CA SER A 136 -5.13 -9.88 7.72
C SER A 136 -5.32 -9.37 9.14
N GLY A 137 -5.62 -8.07 9.26
CA GLY A 137 -5.91 -7.44 10.55
C GLY A 137 -4.65 -7.09 11.35
N ASP A 138 -4.79 -6.98 12.67
CA ASP A 138 -3.67 -6.59 13.54
C ASP A 138 -2.52 -7.61 13.52
N SER A 139 -2.83 -8.87 13.26
CA SER A 139 -1.86 -9.92 13.11
C SER A 139 -0.89 -9.73 11.93
N ALA A 140 -1.34 -9.07 10.85
CA ALA A 140 -0.47 -8.73 9.73
C ALA A 140 0.57 -7.64 10.10
N LYS A 141 0.46 -6.99 11.27
CA LYS A 141 1.49 -6.09 11.80
C LYS A 141 2.65 -6.85 12.46
N LEU A 142 2.40 -8.05 12.97
CA LEU A 142 3.39 -8.86 13.72
C LEU A 142 4.49 -9.42 12.82
N ASN A 143 4.19 -9.68 11.55
CA ASN A 143 5.12 -10.29 10.58
C ASN A 143 6.12 -9.30 9.96
N LYS A 144 6.22 -8.06 10.45
CA LYS A 144 7.18 -7.06 9.93
C LYS A 144 8.59 -7.16 10.52
N ASN A 145 8.82 -8.06 11.48
CA ASN A 145 10.08 -8.20 12.22
C ASN A 145 10.68 -9.62 12.17
N VAL A 146 10.30 -10.44 11.19
CA VAL A 146 10.96 -11.73 10.89
C VAL A 146 11.85 -11.56 9.67
#